data_AF-A0A7Y2HRZ1-F1
#
_entry.id   AF-A0A7Y2HRZ1-F1
#
_cell.length_a   1.000
_cell.length_b   1.000
_cell.length_c   1.000
_cell.angle_alpha   90.00
_cell.angle_beta   90.00
_cell.angle_gamma   90.00
#
_symmetry.space_group_name_H-M   'P 1'
#
loop_
_entity.id
_entity.type
_entity.pdbx_description
1 polymer ?
#
loop_
_entity_poly.entity_id
_entity_poly.type
_entity_poly.pdbx_seq_one_letter_code
_entity_poly.pdbx_strand_id
1 'polypeptide(L)'
;MRDKGSHDRVVPVPNLLDYFRNSIECIIAEQGVAVEAHATHYVVNMLTLFSRSDELYDDDGEVFGLKPLALMLADASDAPSPEARSTTLQRIGDVALFVSGFFADSLAARAVDLDYYIHMGGSAYGSLSAETRGTFRGRAFAATYSELAAKFQVLVDVLNEMRARERQESDVDLLRTYAVWQKTGSKRAENLLRQQGVVPMSVDRKPRSH
;
A
#
# COMPACT_ATOMS: atom_id res chain seq x y z
N MET A 1 -36.25 -14.28 -24.29
CA MET A 1 -35.44 -13.12 -24.71
C MET A 1 -36.14 -11.88 -24.18
N ARG A 2 -35.57 -10.99 -23.37
CA ARG A 2 -34.18 -10.59 -23.22
C ARG A 2 -33.97 -10.03 -21.80
N ASP A 3 -32.78 -10.28 -21.30
CA ASP A 3 -32.12 -9.85 -20.08
C ASP A 3 -32.12 -8.32 -19.88
N LYS A 4 -32.21 -7.88 -18.61
CA LYS A 4 -31.96 -6.50 -18.17
C LYS A 4 -31.27 -6.53 -16.81
N GLY A 5 -29.96 -6.33 -16.86
CA GLY A 5 -29.23 -5.39 -15.99
C GLY A 5 -29.07 -5.83 -14.56
N SER A 6 -28.06 -6.67 -14.31
CA SER A 6 -27.45 -6.81 -12.99
C SER A 6 -26.90 -5.44 -12.58
N HIS A 7 -27.54 -4.84 -11.59
CA HIS A 7 -27.07 -3.62 -10.95
C HIS A 7 -25.73 -3.89 -10.28
N ASP A 8 -24.75 -3.07 -10.65
CA ASP A 8 -23.46 -2.92 -10.00
C ASP A 8 -23.68 -2.73 -8.49
N ARG A 9 -23.34 -3.77 -7.74
CA ARG A 9 -23.68 -3.89 -6.33
C ARG A 9 -22.46 -3.41 -5.55
N VAL A 10 -22.31 -2.09 -5.46
CA VAL A 10 -21.38 -1.48 -4.50
C VAL A 10 -21.77 -2.01 -3.13
N VAL A 11 -20.97 -2.93 -2.60
CA VAL A 11 -21.16 -3.48 -1.25
C VAL A 11 -20.66 -2.40 -0.28
N PRO A 12 -21.52 -1.75 0.50
CA PRO A 12 -21.06 -0.91 1.58
C PRO A 12 -20.50 -1.86 2.63
N VAL A 13 -19.17 -1.99 2.71
CA VAL A 13 -18.55 -2.76 3.78
C VAL A 13 -18.72 -1.94 5.07
N PRO A 14 -19.45 -2.43 6.09
CA PRO A 14 -19.67 -1.67 7.33
C PRO A 14 -18.38 -1.47 8.15
N ASN A 15 -17.26 -2.06 7.71
CA ASN A 15 -16.03 -2.15 8.49
C ASN A 15 -14.80 -2.36 7.58
N LEU A 16 -13.99 -1.32 7.42
CA LEU A 16 -12.72 -1.34 6.66
C LEU A 16 -11.76 -2.46 7.11
N LEU A 17 -11.82 -2.84 8.39
CA LEU A 17 -11.05 -3.94 8.95
C LEU A 17 -11.47 -5.28 8.34
N ASP A 18 -12.78 -5.51 8.16
CA ASP A 18 -13.30 -6.74 7.55
C ASP A 18 -12.94 -6.82 6.07
N TYR A 19 -12.91 -5.67 5.38
CA TYR A 19 -12.45 -5.59 3.99
C TYR A 19 -10.99 -6.00 3.84
N PHE A 20 -10.08 -5.37 4.58
CA PHE A 20 -8.65 -5.69 4.49
C PHE A 20 -8.36 -7.12 4.91
N ARG A 21 -9.03 -7.61 5.96
CA ARG A 21 -8.89 -8.99 6.40
C ARG A 21 -9.26 -9.98 5.30
N ASN A 22 -10.46 -9.86 4.74
CA ASN A 22 -10.94 -10.78 3.72
C ASN A 22 -10.06 -10.74 2.46
N SER A 23 -9.62 -9.55 2.05
CA SER A 23 -8.79 -9.37 0.85
C SER A 23 -7.40 -10.00 1.03
N ILE A 24 -6.74 -9.75 2.15
CA ILE A 24 -5.43 -10.32 2.46
C ILE A 24 -5.52 -11.85 2.63
N GLU A 25 -6.51 -12.35 3.36
CA GLU A 25 -6.71 -13.80 3.55
C GLU A 25 -6.96 -14.52 2.21
N CYS A 26 -7.74 -13.92 1.31
CA CYS A 26 -7.98 -14.48 -0.02
C CYS A 26 -6.68 -14.59 -0.83
N ILE A 27 -5.87 -13.53 -0.87
CA ILE A 27 -4.61 -13.50 -1.63
C ILE A 27 -3.59 -14.49 -1.05
N ILE A 28 -3.46 -14.54 0.28
CA ILE A 28 -2.56 -15.49 0.96
C ILE A 28 -2.95 -16.93 0.62
N ALA A 29 -4.26 -17.25 0.65
CA ALA A 29 -4.77 -18.58 0.32
C ALA A 29 -4.50 -18.96 -1.14
N GLU A 30 -4.70 -18.03 -2.07
CA GLU A 30 -4.48 -18.26 -3.51
C GLU A 30 -3.01 -18.45 -3.89
N GLN A 31 -2.11 -17.68 -3.27
CA GLN A 31 -0.67 -17.78 -3.53
C GLN A 31 -0.02 -18.98 -2.80
N GLY A 32 -0.77 -19.66 -1.92
CA GLY A 32 -0.27 -20.79 -1.13
C GLY A 32 0.84 -20.41 -0.16
N VAL A 33 0.93 -19.13 0.22
CA VAL A 33 1.97 -18.65 1.12
C VAL A 33 1.53 -18.83 2.57
N ALA A 34 2.39 -19.41 3.40
CA ALA A 34 2.15 -19.50 4.84
C ALA A 34 2.59 -18.20 5.52
N VAL A 35 1.61 -17.45 6.03
CA VAL A 35 1.78 -16.32 6.94
C VAL A 35 0.96 -16.62 8.20
N GLU A 36 1.55 -16.44 9.38
CA GLU A 36 0.86 -16.73 10.63
C GLU A 36 -0.31 -15.76 10.89
N ALA A 37 -1.41 -16.27 11.45
CA ALA A 37 -2.66 -15.52 11.62
C ALA A 37 -2.49 -14.20 12.41
N HIS A 38 -1.58 -14.17 13.38
CA HIS A 38 -1.30 -12.97 14.16
C HIS A 38 -0.52 -11.90 13.37
N ALA A 39 0.33 -12.30 12.41
CA ALA A 39 1.00 -11.38 11.50
C ALA A 39 -0.02 -10.80 10.50
N THR A 40 -0.91 -11.62 9.95
CA THR A 40 -2.04 -11.15 9.13
C THR A 40 -2.91 -10.15 9.88
N HIS A 41 -3.29 -10.47 11.12
CA HIS A 41 -4.09 -9.57 11.97
C HIS A 41 -3.37 -8.24 12.25
N TYR A 42 -2.05 -8.29 12.50
CA TYR A 42 -1.24 -7.10 12.68
C TYR A 42 -1.28 -6.19 11.43
N VAL A 43 -1.05 -6.74 10.24
CA VAL A 43 -1.06 -5.98 8.98
C VAL A 43 -2.45 -5.37 8.73
N VAL A 44 -3.52 -6.12 8.93
CA VAL A 44 -4.90 -5.61 8.80
C VAL A 44 -5.15 -4.41 9.73
N ASN A 45 -4.73 -4.51 10.99
CA ASN A 45 -4.87 -3.41 11.95
C ASN A 45 -4.02 -2.21 11.54
N MET A 46 -2.78 -2.42 11.10
CA MET A 46 -1.88 -1.37 10.60
C MET A 46 -2.53 -0.60 9.43
N LEU A 47 -3.06 -1.30 8.42
CA LEU A 47 -3.75 -0.68 7.29
C LEU A 47 -4.99 0.09 7.72
N THR A 48 -5.75 -0.46 8.68
CA THR A 48 -6.93 0.20 9.23
C THR A 48 -6.56 1.51 9.94
N LEU A 49 -5.44 1.54 10.67
CA LEU A 49 -4.92 2.74 11.32
C LEU A 49 -4.46 3.78 10.28
N PHE A 50 -3.62 3.38 9.33
CA PHE A 50 -3.12 4.29 8.29
C PHE A 50 -4.21 4.84 7.36
N SER A 51 -5.33 4.13 7.20
CA SER A 51 -6.48 4.62 6.43
C SER A 51 -7.36 5.62 7.19
N ARG A 52 -7.25 5.67 8.53
CA ARG A 52 -8.04 6.55 9.40
C ARG A 52 -7.29 7.81 9.82
N SER A 53 -5.96 7.78 9.72
CA SER A 53 -5.09 8.84 10.22
C SER A 53 -4.46 9.64 9.07
N ASP A 54 -4.44 10.96 9.19
CA ASP A 54 -3.54 11.85 8.43
C ASP A 54 -2.05 11.70 8.87
N GLU A 55 -1.71 10.69 9.69
CA GLU A 55 -0.40 10.46 10.34
C GLU A 55 0.76 10.12 9.39
N LEU A 56 0.49 10.04 8.08
CA LEU A 56 1.52 9.93 7.04
C LEU A 56 2.01 11.29 6.52
N TYR A 57 1.48 12.41 7.04
CA TYR A 57 1.90 13.76 6.69
C TYR A 57 2.58 14.46 7.88
N ASP A 58 3.91 14.66 7.81
CA ASP A 58 4.57 15.75 8.54
C ASP A 58 4.42 17.06 7.76
N ASP A 59 4.27 18.17 8.49
CA ASP A 59 3.86 19.52 8.06
C ASP A 59 4.86 20.27 7.13
N ASP A 60 5.91 19.61 6.64
CA ASP A 60 7.06 20.25 5.99
C ASP A 60 7.02 20.32 4.44
N GLY A 61 5.84 20.22 3.84
CA GLY A 61 5.58 20.83 2.52
C GLY A 61 6.25 20.23 1.27
N GLU A 62 6.88 19.05 1.32
CA GLU A 62 7.34 18.34 0.11
C GLU A 62 6.58 17.03 -0.16
N VAL A 63 6.53 16.66 -1.44
CA VAL A 63 5.70 15.59 -2.03
C VAL A 63 5.85 14.28 -1.24
N PHE A 64 4.78 13.91 -0.52
CA PHE A 64 4.70 12.88 0.53
C PHE A 64 5.61 13.17 1.73
N GLY A 65 5.09 13.95 2.70
CA GLY A 65 5.77 14.37 3.93
C GLY A 65 6.06 13.25 4.94
N LEU A 66 6.64 12.13 4.50
CA LEU A 66 7.14 11.07 5.36
C LEU A 66 8.64 11.26 5.60
N LYS A 67 9.04 11.37 6.87
CA LYS A 67 10.45 11.39 7.26
C LYS A 67 11.19 10.19 6.64
N PRO A 68 12.33 10.38 5.95
CA PRO A 68 13.13 9.28 5.40
C PRO A 68 13.46 8.22 6.46
N LEU A 69 13.34 6.93 6.11
CA LEU A 69 13.56 5.83 7.06
C LEU A 69 14.94 5.87 7.71
N ALA A 70 15.96 6.32 6.99
CA ALA A 70 17.31 6.51 7.54
C ALA A 70 17.34 7.54 8.69
N LEU A 71 16.57 8.62 8.58
CA LEU A 71 16.49 9.63 9.65
C LEU A 71 15.66 9.11 10.82
N MET A 72 14.60 8.34 10.57
CA MET A 72 13.86 7.66 11.65
C MET A 72 14.75 6.65 12.38
N LEU A 73 15.63 5.94 11.66
CA LEU A 73 16.59 5.02 12.27
C LEU A 73 17.63 5.77 13.10
N ALA A 74 18.07 6.95 12.67
CA ALA A 74 18.93 7.82 13.47
C ALA A 74 18.23 8.22 14.78
N ASP A 75 16.97 8.66 14.73
CA ASP A 75 16.19 8.94 15.95
C ASP A 75 16.07 7.72 16.86
N ALA A 76 15.90 6.52 16.28
CA ALA A 76 15.82 5.27 17.04
C ALA A 76 17.14 4.97 17.78
N SER A 77 18.29 5.28 17.16
CA SER A 77 19.61 5.14 17.80
C SER A 77 19.80 6.14 18.94
N ASP A 78 19.25 7.35 18.81
CA ASP A 78 19.36 8.42 19.82
C ASP A 78 18.21 8.39 20.85
N ALA A 79 17.35 7.39 20.80
CA ALA A 79 16.14 7.32 21.62
C ALA A 79 16.47 7.25 23.13
N PRO A 80 15.72 7.99 23.98
CA PRO A 80 16.02 8.10 25.41
C PRO A 80 15.69 6.85 26.22
N SER A 81 14.93 5.90 25.65
CA SER A 81 14.60 4.63 26.30
C SER A 81 14.43 3.49 25.29
N PRO A 82 14.56 2.22 25.72
CA PRO A 82 14.29 1.05 24.89
C PRO A 82 12.86 1.02 24.33
N GLU A 83 11.88 1.50 25.08
CA GLU A 83 10.47 1.57 24.65
C GLU A 83 10.27 2.63 23.56
N ALA A 84 10.89 3.80 23.71
CA ALA A 84 10.88 4.84 22.68
C ALA A 84 11.55 4.33 21.40
N ARG A 85 12.69 3.64 21.52
CA ARG A 85 13.38 3.00 20.40
C ARG A 85 12.50 1.95 19.71
N SER A 86 11.86 1.08 20.50
CA SER A 86 10.96 0.04 19.99
C SER A 86 9.78 0.63 19.21
N THR A 87 9.22 1.74 19.70
CA THR A 87 8.13 2.46 19.02
C THR A 87 8.61 3.02 17.67
N THR A 88 9.80 3.61 17.62
CA THR A 88 10.37 4.12 16.36
C THR A 88 10.68 2.98 15.38
N LEU A 89 11.25 1.86 15.84
CA LEU A 89 11.49 0.68 15.01
C LEU A 89 10.19 0.10 14.43
N GLN A 90 9.14 0.03 15.25
CA GLN A 90 7.82 -0.39 14.79
C GLN A 90 7.32 0.54 13.66
N ARG A 91 7.39 1.86 13.87
CA ARG A 91 6.96 2.85 12.87
C ARG A 91 7.78 2.75 11.57
N ILE A 92 9.08 2.50 11.65
CA ILE A 92 9.93 2.25 10.46
C ILE A 92 9.42 1.03 9.70
N GLY A 93 9.16 -0.09 10.39
CA GLY A 93 8.64 -1.31 9.79
C GLY A 93 7.26 -1.11 9.14
N ASP A 94 6.34 -0.46 9.84
CA ASP A 94 4.98 -0.19 9.38
C ASP A 94 4.98 0.71 8.13
N VAL A 95 5.70 1.84 8.19
CA VAL A 95 5.82 2.79 7.07
C VAL A 95 6.51 2.13 5.89
N ALA A 96 7.57 1.38 6.12
CA ALA A 96 8.26 0.68 5.06
C ALA A 96 7.35 -0.32 4.35
N LEU A 97 6.57 -1.10 5.10
CA LEU A 97 5.67 -2.12 4.55
C LEU A 97 4.53 -1.48 3.76
N PHE A 98 3.97 -0.39 4.29
CA PHE A 98 2.91 0.35 3.60
C PHE A 98 3.41 1.00 2.31
N VAL A 99 4.55 1.71 2.37
CA VAL A 99 5.11 2.40 1.21
C VAL A 99 5.52 1.40 0.12
N SER A 100 6.22 0.32 0.48
CA SER A 100 6.61 -0.71 -0.49
C SER A 100 5.40 -1.51 -1.02
N GLY A 101 4.39 -1.77 -0.19
CA GLY A 101 3.18 -2.50 -0.57
C GLY A 101 2.18 -1.73 -1.45
N PHE A 102 2.13 -0.40 -1.35
CA PHE A 102 1.17 0.42 -2.12
C PHE A 102 1.82 1.29 -3.20
N PHE A 103 3.15 1.44 -3.22
CA PHE A 103 3.85 2.34 -4.13
C PHE A 103 4.99 1.68 -4.91
N ALA A 104 5.04 0.34 -4.99
CA ALA A 104 6.08 -0.40 -5.69
C ALA A 104 6.35 0.12 -7.13
N ASP A 105 5.30 0.31 -7.94
CA ASP A 105 5.43 0.81 -9.33
C ASP A 105 6.16 2.16 -9.42
N SER A 106 5.91 3.04 -8.44
CA SER A 106 6.50 4.39 -8.40
C SER A 106 7.89 4.42 -7.78
N LEU A 107 8.26 3.39 -6.99
CA LEU A 107 9.57 3.24 -6.37
C LEU A 107 10.58 2.57 -7.30
N ALA A 108 10.13 1.61 -8.13
CA ALA A 108 10.97 0.90 -9.09
C ALA A 108 11.65 1.82 -10.15
N ALA A 109 11.17 3.05 -10.29
CA ALA A 109 11.71 4.06 -11.22
C ALA A 109 12.53 5.17 -10.52
N ARG A 110 12.78 5.07 -9.20
CA ARG A 110 13.42 6.12 -8.39
C ARG A 110 14.82 5.72 -7.91
N ALA A 111 15.61 6.73 -7.50
CA ALA A 111 16.99 6.56 -7.01
C ALA A 111 17.09 5.80 -5.66
N VAL A 112 15.99 5.76 -4.90
CA VAL A 112 15.83 4.87 -3.74
C VAL A 112 14.83 3.81 -4.16
N ASP A 113 15.35 2.62 -4.45
CA ASP A 113 14.58 1.52 -5.02
C ASP A 113 13.73 0.83 -3.95
N LEU A 114 12.71 0.09 -4.38
CA LEU A 114 11.83 -0.74 -3.56
C LEU A 114 12.60 -1.60 -2.55
N ASP A 115 13.75 -2.16 -2.98
CA ASP A 115 14.64 -2.98 -2.15
C ASP A 115 15.11 -2.26 -0.88
N TYR A 116 15.31 -0.94 -0.93
CA TYR A 116 15.70 -0.16 0.25
C TYR A 116 14.62 -0.25 1.35
N TYR A 117 13.35 -0.05 0.98
CA TYR A 117 12.24 -0.11 1.93
C TYR A 117 12.07 -1.53 2.49
N ILE A 118 12.25 -2.54 1.64
CA ILE A 118 12.14 -3.95 2.05
C ILE A 118 13.23 -4.32 3.05
N HIS A 119 14.49 -3.97 2.76
CA HIS A 119 15.60 -4.22 3.67
C HIS A 119 15.47 -3.45 4.97
N MET A 120 15.11 -2.15 4.90
CA MET A 120 15.01 -1.30 6.08
C MET A 120 13.86 -1.72 6.99
N GLY A 121 12.67 -1.96 6.42
CA GLY A 121 11.50 -2.40 7.17
C GLY A 121 11.66 -3.78 7.80
N GLY A 122 12.17 -4.75 7.04
CA GLY A 122 12.44 -6.09 7.54
C GLY A 122 13.47 -6.08 8.68
N SER A 123 14.53 -5.29 8.55
CA SER A 123 15.55 -5.14 9.60
C SER A 123 15.00 -4.47 10.86
N ALA A 124 14.10 -3.51 10.71
CA ALA A 124 13.45 -2.83 11.83
C ALA A 124 12.58 -3.80 12.65
N TYR A 125 11.73 -4.60 12.00
CA TYR A 125 10.96 -5.64 12.69
C TYR A 125 11.84 -6.74 13.29
N GLY A 126 12.93 -7.12 12.62
CA GLY A 126 13.89 -8.10 13.15
C GLY A 126 14.55 -7.61 14.44
N SER A 127 14.96 -6.34 14.47
CA SER A 127 15.53 -5.68 15.66
C SER A 127 14.49 -5.59 16.79
N LEU A 128 13.27 -5.16 16.45
CA LEU A 128 12.16 -5.07 17.39
C LEU A 128 11.78 -6.43 18.00
N SER A 129 11.80 -7.50 17.20
CA SER A 129 11.59 -8.87 17.69
C SER A 129 12.65 -9.27 18.72
N ALA A 130 13.93 -8.98 18.44
CA ALA A 130 15.03 -9.31 19.35
C ALA A 130 14.92 -8.58 20.69
N GLU A 131 14.56 -7.29 20.66
CA GLU A 131 14.37 -6.47 21.86
C GLU A 131 13.16 -6.92 22.69
N THR A 132 12.05 -7.19 22.01
CA THR A 132 10.80 -7.57 22.66
C THR A 132 10.88 -8.95 23.32
N ARG A 133 11.69 -9.87 22.75
CA ARG A 133 11.95 -11.22 23.28
C ARG A 133 12.59 -11.21 24.67
N GLY A 134 13.33 -10.16 25.01
CA GLY A 134 13.98 -9.99 26.32
C GLY A 134 13.02 -9.68 27.47
N THR A 135 11.74 -9.39 27.19
CA THR A 135 10.75 -8.97 28.19
C THR A 135 9.74 -10.08 28.52
N PHE A 136 9.27 -10.13 29.77
CA PHE A 136 8.32 -11.16 30.23
C PHE A 136 6.96 -11.10 29.52
N ARG A 137 6.54 -9.92 29.06
CA ARG A 137 5.26 -9.69 28.37
C ARG A 137 5.36 -9.75 26.84
N GLY A 138 6.56 -9.75 26.28
CA GLY A 138 6.79 -9.50 24.86
C GLY A 138 6.86 -10.72 23.94
N ARG A 139 6.87 -11.96 24.45
CA ARG A 139 7.15 -13.14 23.61
C ARG A 139 6.19 -13.34 22.44
N ALA A 140 4.90 -13.06 22.63
CA ALA A 140 3.91 -13.17 21.55
C ALA A 140 4.14 -12.10 20.47
N PHE A 141 4.39 -10.85 20.87
CA PHE A 141 4.72 -9.77 19.94
C PHE A 141 6.05 -10.01 19.22
N ALA A 142 7.04 -10.57 19.92
CA ALA A 142 8.32 -10.92 19.32
C ALA A 142 8.18 -11.97 18.20
N ALA A 143 7.28 -12.95 18.35
CA ALA A 143 6.97 -13.90 17.29
C ALA A 143 6.34 -13.20 16.08
N THR A 144 5.34 -12.34 16.31
CA THR A 144 4.73 -11.52 15.26
C THR A 144 5.77 -10.70 14.49
N TYR A 145 6.60 -9.94 15.18
CA TYR A 145 7.64 -9.12 14.52
C TYR A 145 8.69 -9.98 13.81
N SER A 146 9.00 -11.17 14.33
CA SER A 146 9.90 -12.11 13.65
C SER A 146 9.30 -12.61 12.33
N GLU A 147 8.02 -12.95 12.33
CA GLU A 147 7.31 -13.39 11.12
C GLU A 147 7.20 -12.25 10.10
N LEU A 148 6.84 -11.04 10.55
CA LEU A 148 6.80 -9.85 9.69
C LEU A 148 8.17 -9.55 9.05
N ALA A 149 9.26 -9.68 9.80
CA ALA A 149 10.62 -9.52 9.29
C ALA A 149 10.96 -10.58 8.25
N ALA A 150 10.68 -11.86 8.55
CA ALA A 150 11.01 -12.99 7.68
C ALA A 150 10.16 -13.03 6.40
N LYS A 151 8.92 -12.55 6.46
CA LYS A 151 7.94 -12.56 5.37
C LYS A 151 7.74 -11.17 4.77
N PHE A 152 8.64 -10.23 4.99
CA PHE A 152 8.44 -8.84 4.57
C PHE A 152 8.14 -8.72 3.07
N GLN A 153 8.98 -9.32 2.21
CA GLN A 153 8.75 -9.34 0.76
C GLN A 153 7.39 -9.94 0.40
N VAL A 154 7.06 -11.09 1.00
CA VAL A 154 5.76 -11.75 0.77
C VAL A 154 4.61 -10.81 1.09
N LEU A 155 4.67 -10.12 2.23
CA LEU A 155 3.64 -9.18 2.64
C LEU A 155 3.56 -7.98 1.69
N VAL A 156 4.70 -7.47 1.20
CA VAL A 156 4.76 -6.44 0.16
C VAL A 156 4.05 -6.92 -1.12
N ASP A 157 4.30 -8.14 -1.55
CA ASP A 157 3.68 -8.72 -2.75
C ASP A 157 2.16 -8.88 -2.57
N VAL A 158 1.72 -9.36 -1.40
CA VAL A 158 0.29 -9.49 -1.05
C VAL A 158 -0.41 -8.12 -1.07
N LEU A 159 0.22 -7.08 -0.51
CA LEU A 159 -0.35 -5.72 -0.51
C LEU A 159 -0.41 -5.11 -1.92
N ASN A 160 0.64 -5.33 -2.73
CA ASN A 160 0.64 -4.85 -4.12
C ASN A 160 -0.44 -5.53 -4.95
N GLU A 161 -0.66 -6.84 -4.77
CA GLU A 161 -1.73 -7.59 -5.43
C GLU A 161 -3.11 -7.10 -5.00
N MET A 162 -3.33 -6.86 -3.70
CA MET A 162 -4.59 -6.31 -3.19
C MET A 162 -4.93 -4.98 -3.88
N ARG A 163 -3.95 -4.08 -3.97
CA ARG A 163 -4.07 -2.81 -4.70
C ARG A 163 -4.32 -3.01 -6.19
N ALA A 164 -3.68 -4.01 -6.82
CA ALA A 164 -3.88 -4.31 -8.24
C ALA A 164 -5.31 -4.79 -8.53
N ARG A 165 -5.88 -5.61 -7.64
CA ARG A 165 -7.29 -6.05 -7.72
C ARG A 165 -8.27 -4.90 -7.54
N GLU A 166 -8.04 -4.02 -6.56
CA GLU A 166 -8.84 -2.79 -6.38
C GLU A 166 -8.80 -1.88 -7.63
N ARG A 167 -7.65 -1.79 -8.29
CA ARG A 167 -7.49 -1.05 -9.55
C ARG A 167 -8.15 -1.72 -10.76
N GLN A 168 -8.37 -3.03 -10.71
CA GLN A 168 -9.08 -3.77 -11.76
C GLN A 168 -10.60 -3.77 -11.54
N GLU A 169 -11.05 -3.73 -10.28
CA GLU A 169 -12.47 -3.62 -9.92
C GLU A 169 -13.00 -2.18 -10.06
N SER A 170 -12.15 -1.16 -9.91
CA SER A 170 -12.47 0.21 -10.29
C SER A 170 -12.13 0.45 -11.76
N ASP A 171 -13.01 1.16 -12.47
CA ASP A 171 -13.02 1.49 -13.92
C ASP A 171 -11.79 2.31 -14.42
N VAL A 172 -10.56 1.91 -14.06
CA VAL A 172 -9.31 2.67 -14.27
C VAL A 172 -8.83 2.62 -15.72
N ASP A 173 -9.22 1.58 -16.47
CA ASP A 173 -8.86 1.49 -17.89
C ASP A 173 -9.59 2.55 -18.72
N LEU A 174 -10.78 2.99 -18.30
CA LEU A 174 -11.58 4.01 -18.97
C LEU A 174 -10.94 5.41 -18.83
N LEU A 175 -10.55 5.81 -17.61
CA LEU A 175 -9.90 7.11 -17.36
C LEU A 175 -8.49 7.18 -17.94
N ARG A 176 -7.74 6.09 -17.91
CA ARG A 176 -6.41 6.00 -18.55
C ARG A 176 -6.54 6.08 -20.08
N THR A 177 -7.49 5.36 -20.66
CA THR A 177 -7.78 5.43 -22.10
C THR A 177 -8.25 6.84 -22.51
N TYR A 178 -9.03 7.52 -21.67
CA TYR A 178 -9.42 8.92 -21.89
C TYR A 178 -8.23 9.88 -21.85
N ALA A 179 -7.35 9.75 -20.86
CA ALA A 179 -6.14 10.58 -20.78
C ALA A 179 -5.18 10.35 -21.96
N VAL A 180 -5.06 9.11 -22.44
CA VAL A 180 -4.28 8.78 -23.64
C VAL A 180 -4.92 9.39 -24.89
N TRP A 181 -6.24 9.28 -25.05
CA TRP A 181 -6.97 9.91 -26.15
C TRP A 181 -6.80 11.44 -26.12
N GLN A 182 -6.93 12.08 -24.96
CA GLN A 182 -6.80 13.53 -24.81
C GLN A 182 -5.38 14.03 -25.16
N LYS A 183 -4.34 13.25 -24.81
CA LYS A 183 -2.94 13.61 -25.09
C LYS A 183 -2.51 13.34 -26.54
N THR A 184 -3.07 12.30 -27.18
CA THR A 184 -2.55 11.79 -28.46
C THR A 184 -3.53 11.90 -29.63
N GLY A 185 -4.82 12.11 -29.37
CA GLY A 185 -5.89 12.06 -30.39
C GLY A 185 -6.07 10.67 -31.01
N SER A 186 -5.56 9.61 -30.38
CA SER A 186 -5.54 8.27 -30.95
C SER A 186 -6.93 7.71 -31.24
N LYS A 187 -7.22 7.41 -32.52
CA LYS A 187 -8.47 6.75 -32.95
C LYS A 187 -8.71 5.39 -32.30
N ARG A 188 -7.63 4.67 -31.96
CA ARG A 188 -7.72 3.39 -31.26
C ARG A 188 -8.26 3.59 -29.84
N ALA A 189 -7.77 4.60 -29.12
CA ALA A 189 -8.24 4.94 -27.79
C ALA A 189 -9.69 5.47 -27.82
N GLU A 190 -10.05 6.25 -28.85
CA GLU A 190 -11.44 6.69 -29.05
C GLU A 190 -12.41 5.51 -29.20
N ASN A 191 -12.06 4.52 -30.01
CA ASN A 191 -12.91 3.35 -30.24
C ASN A 191 -13.10 2.51 -28.97
N LEU A 192 -12.06 2.40 -28.14
CA LEU A 192 -12.14 1.72 -26.84
C LEU A 192 -13.09 2.44 -25.87
N LEU A 193 -13.01 3.77 -25.79
CA LEU A 193 -13.93 4.58 -24.97
C LEU A 193 -15.39 4.42 -25.42
N ARG A 194 -15.63 4.41 -26.74
CA ARG A 194 -16.98 4.23 -27.31
C ARG A 194 -17.55 2.84 -27.06
N GLN A 195 -16.73 1.80 -27.11
CA GLN A 195 -17.15 0.43 -26.78
C GLN A 195 -17.56 0.29 -25.31
N GLN A 196 -16.99 1.11 -24.43
CA GLN A 196 -17.35 1.21 -23.02
C GLN A 196 -18.45 2.26 -22.75
N GLY A 197 -19.14 2.75 -23.79
CA GLY A 197 -20.30 3.64 -23.65
C GLY A 197 -19.96 5.12 -23.41
N VAL A 198 -18.69 5.52 -23.48
CA VAL A 198 -18.25 6.90 -23.28
C VAL A 198 -17.94 7.57 -24.62
N VAL A 199 -18.54 8.73 -24.87
CA VAL A 199 -18.25 9.56 -26.05
C VAL A 199 -17.26 10.66 -25.65
N PRO A 200 -15.99 10.58 -26.06
CA PRO A 200 -15.01 11.58 -25.69
C PRO A 200 -15.22 12.89 -26.49
N MET A 201 -15.30 14.03 -25.80
CA MET A 201 -15.41 15.36 -26.42
C MET A 201 -14.09 16.12 -26.27
N SER A 202 -13.61 16.70 -27.38
CA SER A 202 -12.38 17.50 -27.37
C SER A 202 -12.71 18.87 -26.81
N VAL A 203 -12.09 19.25 -25.71
CA VAL A 203 -12.12 20.64 -25.24
C VAL A 203 -11.05 21.37 -26.04
N ASP A 204 -11.47 22.13 -27.06
CA ASP A 204 -10.58 22.87 -27.94
C ASP A 204 -9.54 23.67 -27.14
N ARG A 205 -8.28 23.27 -27.25
CA ARG A 205 -7.16 24.02 -26.69
C ARG A 205 -6.89 25.20 -27.60
N LYS A 206 -7.41 26.37 -27.22
CA LYS A 206 -7.12 27.65 -27.90
C LYS A 206 -5.61 27.82 -28.08
N PRO A 207 -5.10 28.15 -29.28
CA PRO A 207 -3.66 28.25 -29.50
C PRO A 207 -3.09 29.42 -28.69
N ARG A 208 -1.98 29.18 -27.99
CA ARG A 208 -1.18 30.25 -27.39
C ARG A 208 -0.55 31.04 -28.54
N SER A 209 -1.01 32.26 -28.76
CA SER A 209 -0.35 33.23 -29.62
C SER A 209 1.01 33.62 -29.02
N HIS A 210 2.05 33.54 -29.85
CA HIS A 210 3.37 34.14 -29.61
C HIS A 210 3.26 35.67 -29.53
#